data_AF-A0A9D9BT44-F1
#
_entry.id   AF-A0A9D9BT44-F1
#
_cell.length_a   1.000
_cell.length_b   1.000
_cell.length_c   1.000
_cell.angle_alpha   90.00
_cell.angle_beta   90.00
_cell.angle_gamma   90.00
#
_symmetry.space_group_name_H-M   'P 1'
#
loop_
_entity.id
_entity.type
_entity.pdbx_description
1 polymer ?
#
loop_
_entity_poly.entity_id
_entity_poly.type
_entity_poly.pdbx_seq_one_letter_code
_entity_poly.pdbx_strand_id
1 'polypeptide(L)' 'MIENYKGWDIALNWDNKDYLDKNTSNGNFFNQKEKWIGVHLNGEKIYGSSLKEIRHIIDYPSLHAK' A
#
# COMPACT_ATOMS: atom_id res chain seq x y z
N MET A 1 -9.85 7.51 4.00
CA MET A 1 -9.16 8.76 4.38
C MET A 1 -7.93 8.90 3.49
N ILE A 2 -7.64 10.11 3.01
CA ILE A 2 -6.49 10.41 2.14
C ILE A 2 -5.60 11.40 2.88
N GLU A 3 -4.30 11.10 2.97
CA GLU A 3 -3.28 11.95 3.58
C GLU A 3 -2.19 12.23 2.55
N ASN A 4 -1.83 13.51 2.37
CA ASN A 4 -0.67 13.87 1.57
C ASN A 4 0.58 13.94 2.46
N TYR A 5 1.60 13.14 2.15
CA TYR A 5 2.83 13.04 2.92
C TYR A 5 4.04 13.05 2.00
N LYS A 6 4.84 14.13 2.03
CA LYS A 6 6.09 14.27 1.24
C LYS A 6 5.92 13.98 -0.26
N GLY A 7 4.81 14.41 -0.86
CA GLY A 7 4.51 14.16 -2.27
C GLY A 7 3.90 12.78 -2.56
N TRP A 8 3.56 12.01 -1.52
CA TRP A 8 2.78 10.79 -1.63
C TRP A 8 1.34 11.03 -1.16
N ASP A 9 0.37 10.65 -1.99
CA ASP A 9 -1.02 10.52 -1.57
C ASP A 9 -1.22 9.13 -0.97
N ILE A 10 -1.36 9.08 0.35
CA ILE A 10 -1.55 7.88 1.15
C ILE A 10 -3.04 7.70 1.40
N ALA A 11 -3.59 6.58 0.94
CA ALA A 11 -4.98 6.22 1.17
C ALA A 11 -5.07 4.83 1.81
N LEU A 12 -6.09 4.63 2.65
CA LEU A 12 -6.47 3.28 3.07
C LEU A 12 -7.23 2.64 1.90
N ASN A 13 -6.64 1.62 1.28
CA ASN A 13 -7.34 0.79 0.32
C ASN A 13 -8.07 -0.32 1.09
N TRP A 14 -9.38 -0.15 1.23
CA TRP A 14 -10.25 -1.28 1.51
C TRP A 14 -10.45 -2.03 0.21
N ASP A 15 -9.63 -3.06 0.00
CA ASP A 15 -9.92 -4.06 -1.01
C ASP A 15 -11.17 -4.82 -0.52
N ASN A 16 -12.34 -4.25 -0.81
CA ASN A 16 -13.60 -4.91 -0.55
C ASN A 16 -13.68 -6.07 -1.53
N LYS A 17 -13.32 -7.25 -1.04
CA LYS A 17 -13.27 -8.53 -1.76
C LYS A 17 -14.66 -9.06 -2.17
N ASP A 18 -15.60 -8.17 -2.49
CA ASP A 18 -16.91 -8.52 -3.04
C ASP A 18 -16.94 -8.47 -4.58
N TYR A 19 -15.93 -7.87 -5.22
CA TYR A 19 -15.85 -7.76 -6.68
C TYR A 19 -14.40 -7.92 -7.17
N LEU A 20 -13.83 -9.12 -7.14
CA LEU A 20 -12.84 -9.57 -8.14
C LEU A 20 -12.53 -11.06 -7.96
N ASP A 21 -13.25 -11.82 -8.76
CA ASP A 21 -12.76 -12.88 -9.63
C ASP A 21 -11.80 -13.93 -9.07
N LYS A 22 -12.32 -15.17 -9.09
CA LYS A 22 -11.59 -16.43 -9.18
C LYS A 22 -10.29 -16.30 -9.97
N ASN A 23 -9.24 -16.94 -9.45
CA ASN A 23 -7.98 -17.29 -10.13
C ASN A 23 -6.81 -16.31 -9.94
N THR A 24 -6.20 -16.30 -8.75
CA THR A 24 -4.73 -16.32 -8.67
C THR A 24 -4.25 -16.89 -7.33
N SER A 25 -3.91 -18.18 -7.39
CA SER A 25 -2.81 -18.88 -6.74
C SER A 25 -2.10 -18.23 -5.54
N ASN A 26 -2.34 -18.83 -4.38
CA ASN A 26 -1.33 -19.31 -3.43
C ASN A 26 -0.11 -18.40 -3.13
N GLY A 27 -0.16 -17.68 -2.00
CA GLY A 27 1.00 -17.01 -1.41
C GLY A 27 0.64 -16.02 -0.31
N ASN A 28 0.84 -16.43 0.95
CA ASN A 28 0.89 -15.58 2.16
C ASN A 28 -0.30 -14.64 2.39
N PHE A 29 -1.34 -15.20 3.00
CA PHE A 29 -2.45 -14.46 3.61
C PHE A 29 -2.00 -13.71 4.88
N PHE A 30 -1.23 -12.64 4.74
CA PHE A 30 -1.21 -11.57 5.73
C PHE A 30 -2.31 -10.58 5.35
N ASN A 31 -3.39 -10.57 6.13
CA ASN A 31 -4.54 -9.66 6.10
C ASN A 31 -4.69 -8.83 4.80
N GLN A 32 -5.25 -9.46 3.78
CA GLN A 32 -5.54 -8.83 2.47
C GLN A 32 -6.69 -7.79 2.52
N LYS A 33 -7.30 -7.56 3.68
CA LYS A 33 -8.54 -6.77 3.80
C LYS A 33 -8.30 -5.27 3.94
N GLU A 34 -7.14 -4.85 4.47
CA GLU A 34 -6.86 -3.44 4.77
C GLU A 34 -5.39 -3.17 4.47
N LYS A 35 -5.10 -2.62 3.29
CA LYS A 35 -3.74 -2.21 2.93
C LYS A 35 -3.72 -0.71 2.68
N TRP A 36 -2.79 -0.03 3.31
CA TRP A 36 -2.50 1.35 2.96
C TRP A 36 -1.75 1.35 1.63
N ILE A 37 -2.14 2.26 0.75
CA ILE A 37 -1.48 2.52 -0.52
C ILE A 37 -0.93 3.94 -0.48
N GLY A 38 0.34 4.10 -0.81
CA GLY A 38 0.94 5.39 -1.12
C GLY A 38 1.10 5.50 -2.63
N VAL A 39 0.64 6.60 -3.22
CA VAL A 39 0.86 6.93 -4.63
C VAL A 39 1.68 8.20 -4.72
N HIS A 40 2.87 8.13 -5.32
CA HIS A 40 3.70 9.30 -5.53
C HIS A 40 3.26 10.05 -6.80
N LEU A 41 3.58 11.34 -6.86
CA LEU A 41 3.26 12.20 -8.00
C LEU A 41 3.86 11.71 -9.33
N ASN A 42 4.93 10.92 -9.30
CA ASN A 42 5.54 10.30 -10.49
C ASN A 42 4.84 9.00 -10.95
N GLY A 43 3.79 8.56 -10.24
CA GLY A 43 3.06 7.33 -10.52
C GLY A 43 3.59 6.08 -9.81
N GLU A 44 4.65 6.19 -8.99
CA GLU A 44 5.11 5.09 -8.14
C GLU A 44 4.06 4.73 -7.09
N LYS A 45 3.94 3.43 -6.80
CA LYS A 45 2.96 2.90 -5.85
C LYS A 45 3.67 2.03 -4.83
N ILE A 46 3.41 2.31 -3.55
CA ILE A 46 3.87 1.49 -2.43
C ILE A 46 2.68 0.98 -1.64
N TYR A 47 2.85 -0.20 -1.06
CA TYR A 47 1.83 -0.88 -0.29
C TYR A 47 2.38 -1.21 1.09
N GLY A 48 1.54 -1.08 2.10
CA GLY A 48 1.89 -1.31 3.48
C GLY A 48 0.68 -1.78 4.27
N SER A 49 0.93 -2.49 5.35
CA SER A 49 -0.11 -3.00 6.26
C SER A 49 -0.61 -1.90 7.21
N SER A 50 0.14 -0.79 7.33
CA SER A 50 -0.24 0.36 8.17
C SER A 50 0.25 1.69 7.58
N LEU A 51 -0.39 2.79 7.96
CA LEU A 51 0.06 4.15 7.63
C LEU A 51 1.52 4.39 8.08
N LYS A 52 1.88 3.88 9.26
CA LYS A 52 3.24 4.00 9.80
C LYS A 52 4.25 3.29 8.91
N GLU A 53 3.91 2.12 8.39
CA GLU A 53 4.76 1.36 7.46
C GLU A 53 4.95 2.10 6.14
N ILE A 54 3.87 2.62 5.54
CA ILE A 54 3.95 3.45 4.33
C ILE A 54 4.87 4.66 4.55
N ARG A 55 4.68 5.40 5.65
CA ARG A 55 5.55 6.53 5.99
C ARG A 55 7.00 6.10 6.16
N HIS A 56 7.25 4.96 6.80
CA HIS A 56 8.60 4.42 6.98
C HIS A 56 9.28 4.10 5.64
N ILE A 57 8.54 3.53 4.68
CA ILE A 57 9.03 3.27 3.32
C ILE A 57 9.39 4.58 2.61
N ILE A 58 8.56 5.62 2.77
CA ILE A 58 8.79 6.96 2.18
C ILE A 58 9.99 7.66 2.83
N ASP A 59 10.13 7.58 4.15
CA ASP A 59 11.21 8.22 4.90
C ASP A 59 12.56 7.54 4.64
N TYR A 60 12.56 6.22 4.49
CA TYR A 60 13.77 5.40 4.37
C TYR A 60 13.72 4.49 3.13
N PRO A 61 13.66 5.07 1.91
CA PRO A 61 13.58 4.28 0.68
C PRO A 61 14.79 3.35 0.50
N SER A 62 15.96 3.71 1.06
CA SER A 62 17.17 2.89 1.03
C SER A 62 17.06 1.58 1.81
N LEU A 63 16.21 1.50 2.84
CA LEU A 63 15.97 0.26 3.59
C LEU A 63 15.05 -0.70 2.84
N HIS A 64 14.34 -0.18 1.84
CA HIS A 64 13.40 -0.92 1.00
C HIS A 64 13.87 -1.01 -0.46
N ALA A 65 15.05 -0.47 -0.78
CA ALA A 65 15.73 -0.65 -2.04
C ALA A 65 16.23 -2.10 -2.12
N LYS A 66 15.70 -2.86 -3.08
CA LYS A 66 16.06 -4.25 -3.33
C LYS A 66 16.98 -4.34 -4.55
#